data_AF-A0A952BQX4-F1
#
_entry.id   AF-A0A952BQX4-F1
#
_cell.length_a   1.000
_cell.length_b   1.000
_cell.length_c   1.000
_cell.angle_alpha   90.00
_cell.angle_beta   90.00
_cell.angle_gamma   90.00
#
_symmetry.space_group_name_H-M   'P 1'
#
loop_
_entity.id
_entity.type
_entity.pdbx_description
1 polymer ?
#
loop_
_entity_poly.entity_id
_entity_poly.type
_entity_poly.pdbx_seq_one_letter_code
_entity_poly.pdbx_strand_id
1 'polypeptide(L)'
;MTDLLTEQIQKNKIYKDKAIWVGTFLGGPLVAGYYIAENFKAFNDSKKAKKTWFFAILSTIAIFGIVFLLPENIKIPNATIPIIYTVIAYSLTQHFQGKKITTHLDLGGEFFGWWRTIAVALIGAVITFVPLAGLILLIYGINYNSSEVTNTYGIMRNEITFDKNNISDTEVNKIANALTKTAYFDDEVTKHIYAEKVNEKYELSVSIGKDIAEDTQHLQLYSNLKNDLQTFFPNNKIVFKFVGDNLDDVIIKIE
;
A
#
# COMPACT_ATOMS: atom_id res chain seq x y z
N MET A 1 -30.75 -3.87 47.24
CA MET A 1 -29.98 -3.21 46.17
C MET A 1 -28.82 -4.09 45.68
N THR A 2 -28.18 -4.86 46.56
CA THR A 2 -27.18 -5.90 46.21
C THR A 2 -27.76 -7.03 45.35
N ASP A 3 -28.92 -7.58 45.69
CA ASP A 3 -29.50 -8.72 44.92
C ASP A 3 -29.80 -8.39 43.46
N LEU A 4 -30.39 -7.22 43.19
CA LEU A 4 -30.70 -6.77 41.82
C LEU A 4 -29.44 -6.59 40.96
N LEU A 5 -28.34 -6.13 41.58
CA LEU A 5 -27.06 -5.92 40.89
C LEU A 5 -26.37 -7.25 40.57
N THR A 6 -26.45 -8.22 41.50
CA THR A 6 -25.95 -9.58 41.32
C THR A 6 -26.74 -10.34 40.24
N GLU A 7 -28.06 -10.24 40.27
CA GLU A 7 -28.95 -10.86 39.28
C GLU A 7 -28.74 -10.26 37.87
N GLN A 8 -28.55 -8.94 37.78
CA GLN A 8 -28.31 -8.27 36.50
C GLN A 8 -26.93 -8.60 35.89
N ILE A 9 -25.89 -8.78 36.73
CA ILE A 9 -24.58 -9.28 36.28
C ILE A 9 -24.75 -10.69 35.69
N GLN A 10 -25.50 -11.57 36.36
CA GLN A 10 -25.70 -12.96 35.93
C GLN A 10 -26.38 -13.09 34.55
N LYS A 11 -27.30 -12.17 34.21
CA LYS A 11 -28.07 -12.20 32.96
C LYS A 11 -27.28 -11.68 31.74
N ASN A 12 -26.29 -10.82 31.93
CA ASN A 12 -25.58 -10.20 30.82
C ASN A 12 -24.41 -11.06 30.33
N LYS A 13 -24.40 -11.41 29.04
CA LYS A 13 -23.30 -12.15 28.43
C LYS A 13 -22.06 -11.27 28.27
N ILE A 14 -20.90 -11.88 28.54
CA ILE A 14 -19.59 -11.24 28.35
C ILE A 14 -18.68 -12.06 27.44
N TYR A 15 -17.65 -11.41 26.90
CA TYR A 15 -16.54 -12.08 26.22
C TYR A 15 -15.50 -12.50 27.24
N LYS A 16 -15.14 -13.79 27.21
CA LYS A 16 -14.04 -14.33 28.01
C LYS A 16 -12.68 -14.06 27.37
N ASP A 17 -11.65 -14.17 28.19
CA ASP A 17 -10.23 -14.09 27.86
C ASP A 17 -9.83 -14.70 26.51
N LYS A 18 -10.18 -15.97 26.28
CA LYS A 18 -9.86 -16.66 25.01
C LYS A 18 -10.56 -16.05 23.80
N ALA A 19 -11.77 -15.53 23.98
CA ALA A 19 -12.51 -14.88 22.89
C ALA A 19 -11.87 -13.54 22.52
N ILE A 20 -11.38 -12.80 23.53
CA ILE A 20 -10.63 -11.56 23.32
C ILE A 20 -9.32 -11.86 22.60
N TRP A 21 -8.55 -12.83 23.06
CA TRP A 21 -7.30 -13.22 22.39
C TRP A 21 -7.50 -13.59 20.92
N VAL A 22 -8.39 -14.56 20.64
CA VAL A 22 -8.59 -15.08 19.28
C VAL A 22 -9.23 -14.03 18.37
N GLY A 23 -10.29 -13.36 18.83
CA GLY A 23 -10.98 -12.41 17.96
C GLY A 23 -10.19 -11.12 17.76
N THR A 24 -9.38 -10.68 18.73
CA THR A 24 -8.42 -9.59 18.52
C THR A 24 -7.37 -9.99 17.49
N PHE A 25 -6.75 -11.16 17.62
CA PHE A 25 -5.74 -11.62 16.67
C PHE A 25 -6.27 -11.70 15.22
N LEU A 26 -7.52 -12.14 15.04
CA LEU A 26 -8.15 -12.28 13.73
C LEU A 26 -8.70 -10.96 13.17
N GLY A 27 -9.27 -10.11 14.02
CA GLY A 27 -10.04 -8.94 13.60
C GLY A 27 -9.39 -7.58 13.90
N GLY A 28 -8.27 -7.57 14.62
CA GLY A 28 -7.48 -6.39 14.91
C GLY A 28 -7.87 -5.61 16.18
N PRO A 29 -7.21 -4.46 16.41
CA PRO A 29 -7.39 -3.63 17.62
C PRO A 29 -8.82 -3.09 17.78
N LEU A 30 -9.54 -2.86 16.68
CA LEU A 30 -10.93 -2.42 16.73
C LEU A 30 -11.85 -3.47 17.36
N VAL A 31 -11.61 -4.75 17.03
CA VAL A 31 -12.34 -5.88 17.62
C VAL A 31 -12.01 -6.07 19.09
N ALA A 32 -10.74 -5.86 19.48
CA ALA A 32 -10.36 -5.79 20.89
C ALA A 32 -11.18 -4.73 21.64
N GLY A 33 -11.27 -3.54 21.06
CA GLY A 33 -12.09 -2.44 21.58
C GLY A 33 -13.55 -2.81 21.75
N TYR A 34 -14.15 -3.43 20.74
CA TYR A 34 -15.54 -3.89 20.80
C TYR A 34 -15.76 -4.88 21.95
N TYR A 35 -14.95 -5.93 22.09
CA TYR A 35 -15.13 -6.92 23.17
C TYR A 35 -14.97 -6.32 24.55
N ILE A 36 -13.92 -5.52 24.76
CA ILE A 36 -13.67 -4.87 26.04
C ILE A 36 -14.80 -3.89 26.36
N ALA A 37 -15.31 -3.15 25.37
CA ALA A 37 -16.42 -2.23 25.56
C ALA A 37 -17.74 -2.95 25.89
N GLU A 38 -18.04 -4.06 25.22
CA GLU A 38 -19.23 -4.88 25.52
C GLU A 38 -19.17 -5.46 26.93
N ASN A 39 -18.00 -5.91 27.38
CA ASN A 39 -17.81 -6.33 28.77
C ASN A 39 -18.05 -5.18 29.76
N PHE A 40 -17.52 -3.98 29.49
CA PHE A 40 -17.79 -2.83 30.35
C PHE A 40 -19.28 -2.48 30.41
N LYS A 41 -20.01 -2.58 29.29
CA LYS A 41 -21.47 -2.38 29.28
C LYS A 41 -22.19 -3.44 30.12
N ALA A 42 -21.81 -4.71 29.96
CA ALA A 42 -22.38 -5.81 30.75
C ALA A 42 -22.14 -5.62 32.26
N PHE A 43 -20.99 -5.04 32.63
CA PHE A 43 -20.64 -4.67 34.00
C PHE A 43 -21.14 -3.28 34.43
N ASN A 44 -22.13 -2.71 33.73
CA ASN A 44 -22.74 -1.40 34.01
C ASN A 44 -21.75 -0.21 34.07
N ASP A 45 -20.63 -0.29 33.35
CA ASP A 45 -19.58 0.74 33.29
C ASP A 45 -19.53 1.43 31.92
N SER A 46 -20.66 2.03 31.52
CA SER A 46 -20.83 2.66 30.20
C SER A 46 -19.84 3.81 29.92
N LYS A 47 -19.32 4.47 30.96
CA LYS A 47 -18.29 5.51 30.82
C LYS A 47 -16.97 4.90 30.32
N LYS A 48 -16.54 3.77 30.88
CA LYS A 48 -15.35 3.06 30.40
C LYS A 48 -15.58 2.47 29.02
N ALA A 49 -16.77 1.95 28.72
CA ALA A 49 -17.10 1.45 27.38
C ALA A 49 -16.89 2.53 26.28
N LYS A 50 -17.32 3.77 26.52
CA LYS A 50 -17.09 4.89 25.58
C LYS A 50 -15.61 5.22 25.43
N LYS A 51 -14.86 5.26 26.54
CA LYS A 51 -13.40 5.48 26.50
C LYS A 51 -12.67 4.36 25.74
N THR A 52 -13.09 3.11 25.92
CA THR A 52 -12.52 1.97 25.19
C THR A 52 -12.66 2.14 23.68
N TRP A 53 -13.83 2.57 23.19
CA TRP A 53 -14.01 2.84 21.75
C TRP A 53 -13.07 3.93 21.24
N PHE A 54 -12.94 5.04 21.99
CA PHE A 54 -12.03 6.11 21.63
C PHE A 54 -10.57 5.60 21.50
N PHE A 55 -10.08 4.87 22.50
CA PHE A 55 -8.73 4.31 22.47
C PHE A 55 -8.56 3.23 21.40
N ALA A 56 -9.59 2.43 21.11
CA ALA A 56 -9.52 1.39 20.08
C ALA A 56 -9.40 1.99 18.67
N ILE A 57 -10.19 3.03 18.36
CA ILE A 57 -10.09 3.76 17.10
C ILE A 57 -8.72 4.43 16.98
N LEU A 58 -8.28 5.14 18.02
CA LEU A 58 -6.99 5.80 18.04
C LEU A 58 -5.82 4.81 17.86
N SER A 59 -5.86 3.66 18.55
CA SER A 59 -4.85 2.61 18.43
C SER A 59 -4.86 1.96 17.04
N THR A 60 -6.04 1.76 16.45
CA THR A 60 -6.16 1.23 15.09
C THR A 60 -5.48 2.17 14.10
N ILE A 61 -5.81 3.46 14.14
CA ILE A 61 -5.18 4.48 13.28
C ILE A 61 -3.67 4.52 13.50
N ALA A 62 -3.21 4.53 14.76
CA ALA A 62 -1.78 4.58 15.06
C ALA A 62 -1.02 3.34 14.56
N ILE A 63 -1.55 2.13 14.78
CA ILE A 63 -0.91 0.89 14.34
C ILE A 63 -0.79 0.85 12.81
N PHE A 64 -1.88 1.12 12.08
CA PHE A 64 -1.83 1.14 10.63
C PHE A 64 -0.95 2.29 10.11
N GLY A 65 -1.01 3.48 10.72
CA GLY A 65 -0.14 4.60 10.37
C GLY A 65 1.35 4.25 10.50
N ILE A 66 1.74 3.57 11.58
CA ILE A 66 3.12 3.07 11.75
C ILE A 66 3.45 2.05 10.66
N VAL A 67 2.54 1.11 10.36
CA VAL A 67 2.76 0.10 9.31
C VAL A 67 3.01 0.74 7.94
N PHE A 68 2.26 1.79 7.58
CA PHE A 68 2.45 2.52 6.33
C PHE A 68 3.75 3.34 6.28
N LEU A 69 4.29 3.73 7.43
CA LEU A 69 5.54 4.48 7.52
C LEU A 69 6.77 3.57 7.61
N LEU A 70 6.60 2.26 7.72
CA LEU A 70 7.72 1.32 7.77
C LEU A 70 8.38 1.23 6.38
N PRO A 71 9.70 1.46 6.30
CA PRO A 71 10.46 1.23 5.07
C PRO A 71 10.39 -0.22 4.58
N GLU A 72 10.33 -0.42 3.27
CA GLU A 72 10.20 -1.75 2.64
C GLU A 72 11.39 -2.68 2.92
N ASN A 73 12.57 -2.12 3.24
CA ASN A 73 13.77 -2.90 3.56
C ASN A 73 13.70 -3.57 4.95
N ILE A 74 12.71 -3.25 5.79
CA ILE A 74 12.53 -3.85 7.11
C ILE A 74 11.66 -5.11 7.00
N LYS A 75 12.28 -6.28 7.17
CA LYS A 75 11.56 -7.57 7.18
C LYS A 75 11.03 -7.90 8.58
N ILE A 76 9.75 -7.61 8.81
CA ILE A 76 9.03 -8.02 10.04
C ILE A 76 8.14 -9.22 9.73
N PRO A 77 8.19 -10.31 10.51
CA PRO A 77 7.26 -11.43 10.34
C PRO A 77 5.80 -10.98 10.46
N ASN A 78 4.94 -11.44 9.55
CA ASN A 78 3.54 -10.99 9.42
C ASN A 78 2.71 -11.10 10.71
N ALA A 79 3.05 -12.04 11.60
CA ALA A 79 2.34 -12.25 12.86
C ALA A 79 2.81 -11.32 14.00
N THR A 80 3.95 -10.62 13.85
CA THR A 80 4.57 -9.86 14.95
C THR A 80 3.65 -8.76 15.47
N ILE A 81 3.14 -7.92 14.57
CA ILE A 81 2.23 -6.82 14.93
C ILE A 81 0.90 -7.36 15.50
N PRO A 82 0.26 -8.37 14.87
CA PRO A 82 -0.89 -9.07 15.45
C PRO A 82 -0.70 -9.58 16.88
N ILE A 83 0.43 -10.24 17.14
CA ILE A 83 0.72 -10.78 18.47
C ILE A 83 0.87 -9.65 19.47
N ILE A 84 1.61 -8.58 19.13
CA ILE A 84 1.86 -7.45 20.03
C ILE A 84 0.54 -6.80 20.48
N TYR A 85 -0.32 -6.38 19.55
CA TYR A 85 -1.57 -5.72 19.95
C TYR A 85 -2.52 -6.69 20.67
N THR A 86 -2.47 -7.99 20.38
CA THR A 86 -3.28 -9.01 21.06
C THR A 86 -2.85 -9.18 22.51
N VAL A 87 -1.54 -9.26 22.76
CA VAL A 87 -0.97 -9.32 24.12
C VAL A 87 -1.37 -8.07 24.92
N ILE A 88 -1.29 -6.90 24.31
CA ILE A 88 -1.69 -5.63 24.95
C ILE A 88 -3.19 -5.66 25.29
N ALA A 89 -4.06 -6.01 24.34
CA ALA A 89 -5.49 -6.08 24.56
C ALA A 89 -5.87 -7.08 25.67
N TYR A 90 -5.24 -8.25 25.67
CA TYR A 90 -5.42 -9.24 26.72
C TYR A 90 -4.98 -8.71 28.09
N SER A 91 -3.80 -8.11 28.17
CA SER A 91 -3.28 -7.52 29.41
C SER A 91 -4.20 -6.43 29.96
N LEU A 92 -4.70 -5.54 29.10
CA LEU A 92 -5.67 -4.50 29.48
C LEU A 92 -6.98 -5.11 29.99
N THR A 93 -7.45 -6.18 29.36
CA THR A 93 -8.65 -6.90 29.82
C THR A 93 -8.43 -7.47 31.22
N GLN A 94 -7.31 -8.16 31.45
CA GLN A 94 -6.98 -8.71 32.77
C GLN A 94 -6.89 -7.60 33.83
N HIS A 95 -6.21 -6.51 33.51
CA HIS A 95 -6.01 -5.39 34.42
C HIS A 95 -7.33 -4.71 34.81
N PHE A 96 -8.23 -4.44 33.86
CA PHE A 96 -9.44 -3.68 34.12
C PHE A 96 -10.69 -4.51 34.42
N GLN A 97 -10.75 -5.75 33.94
CA GLN A 97 -11.96 -6.57 33.96
C GLN A 97 -11.74 -7.97 34.56
N GLY A 98 -10.49 -8.42 34.75
CA GLY A 98 -10.18 -9.78 35.20
C GLY A 98 -10.97 -10.22 36.43
N LYS A 99 -10.95 -9.42 37.51
CA LYS A 99 -11.72 -9.71 38.73
C LYS A 99 -13.23 -9.85 38.47
N LYS A 100 -13.81 -8.97 37.65
CA LYS A 100 -15.24 -9.01 37.32
C LYS A 100 -15.59 -10.22 36.45
N ILE A 101 -14.70 -10.60 35.54
CA ILE A 101 -14.84 -11.80 34.70
C ILE A 101 -14.81 -13.07 35.56
N THR A 102 -13.89 -13.16 36.53
CA THR A 102 -13.84 -14.28 37.47
C THR A 102 -15.10 -14.34 38.33
N THR A 103 -15.53 -13.23 38.94
CA THR A 103 -16.77 -13.21 39.72
C THR A 103 -17.99 -13.58 38.87
N HIS A 104 -18.06 -13.14 37.62
CA HIS A 104 -19.14 -13.52 36.70
C HIS A 104 -19.16 -15.03 36.44
N LEU A 105 -17.97 -15.65 36.29
CA LEU A 105 -17.84 -17.10 36.14
C LEU A 105 -18.27 -17.84 37.41
N ASP A 106 -17.82 -17.40 38.58
CA ASP A 106 -18.11 -18.05 39.87
C ASP A 106 -19.61 -18.01 40.20
N LEU A 107 -20.31 -16.97 39.74
CA LEU A 107 -21.77 -16.83 39.85
C LEU A 107 -22.54 -17.60 38.75
N GLY A 108 -21.87 -18.36 37.90
CA GLY A 108 -22.51 -19.13 36.82
C GLY A 108 -23.01 -18.27 35.65
N GLY A 109 -22.46 -17.08 35.48
CA GLY A 109 -22.83 -16.15 34.41
C GLY A 109 -22.48 -16.68 33.01
N GLU A 110 -23.28 -16.28 32.01
CA GLU A 110 -23.12 -16.76 30.63
C GLU A 110 -22.06 -15.98 29.84
N PHE A 111 -21.44 -16.66 28.87
CA PHE A 111 -20.47 -16.07 27.93
C PHE A 111 -20.99 -16.10 26.51
N PHE A 112 -20.51 -15.18 25.67
CA PHE A 112 -20.73 -15.29 24.24
C PHE A 112 -20.06 -16.55 23.66
N GLY A 113 -20.78 -17.23 22.77
CA GLY A 113 -20.30 -18.42 22.07
C GLY A 113 -19.29 -18.09 20.97
N TRP A 114 -18.51 -19.10 20.58
CA TRP A 114 -17.44 -18.97 19.58
C TRP A 114 -17.90 -18.45 18.22
N TRP A 115 -19.10 -18.84 17.77
CA TRP A 115 -19.65 -18.35 16.50
C TRP A 115 -19.75 -16.83 16.47
N ARG A 116 -20.24 -16.21 17.55
CA ARG A 116 -20.32 -14.76 17.65
C ARG A 116 -18.93 -14.12 17.68
N THR A 117 -17.98 -14.71 18.40
CA THR A 117 -16.59 -14.23 18.43
C THR A 117 -15.97 -14.23 17.04
N ILE A 118 -16.12 -15.31 16.28
CA ILE A 118 -15.57 -15.38 14.92
C ILE A 118 -16.29 -14.42 13.99
N ALA A 119 -17.62 -14.34 14.05
CA ALA A 119 -18.40 -13.43 13.22
C ALA A 119 -18.03 -11.96 13.46
N VAL A 120 -17.90 -11.53 14.72
CA VAL A 120 -17.47 -10.16 15.06
C VAL A 120 -16.04 -9.89 14.58
N ALA A 121 -15.14 -10.87 14.71
CA ALA A 121 -13.77 -10.71 14.22
C ALA A 121 -13.72 -10.49 12.70
N LEU A 122 -14.49 -11.27 11.93
CA LEU A 122 -14.59 -11.12 10.48
C LEU A 122 -15.22 -9.77 10.08
N ILE A 123 -16.29 -9.35 10.75
CA ILE A 123 -16.91 -8.03 10.51
C ILE A 123 -15.93 -6.91 10.80
N GLY A 124 -15.18 -6.98 11.91
CA GLY A 124 -14.17 -5.99 12.27
C GLY A 124 -13.02 -5.95 11.25
N ALA A 125 -12.59 -7.10 10.75
CA ALA A 125 -11.62 -7.17 9.67
C ALA A 125 -12.13 -6.46 8.40
N VAL A 126 -13.38 -6.73 7.98
CA VAL A 126 -13.99 -6.05 6.82
C VAL A 126 -14.07 -4.53 7.03
N ILE A 127 -14.56 -4.09 8.21
CA ILE A 127 -14.66 -2.66 8.56
C ILE A 127 -13.28 -1.98 8.54
N THR A 128 -12.22 -2.71 8.83
CA THR A 128 -10.85 -2.17 8.84
C THR A 128 -10.23 -2.17 7.45
N PHE A 129 -10.29 -3.30 6.73
CA PHE A 129 -9.58 -3.49 5.47
C PHE A 129 -10.29 -2.88 4.26
N VAL A 130 -11.62 -2.79 4.24
CA VAL A 130 -12.35 -2.20 3.10
C VAL A 130 -12.05 -0.71 2.94
N PRO A 131 -12.15 0.15 3.98
CA PRO A 131 -11.77 1.56 3.86
C PRO A 131 -10.28 1.72 3.51
N LEU A 132 -9.43 0.84 4.04
CA LEU A 132 -8.00 0.88 3.76
C LEU A 132 -7.70 0.56 2.29
N ALA A 133 -8.31 -0.48 1.73
CA ALA A 133 -8.23 -0.80 0.32
C ALA A 133 -8.79 0.32 -0.55
N GLY A 134 -9.91 0.92 -0.15
CA GLY A 134 -10.49 2.09 -0.83
C GLY A 134 -9.54 3.30 -0.86
N LEU A 135 -8.88 3.59 0.27
CA LEU A 135 -7.89 4.67 0.34
C LEU A 135 -6.67 4.39 -0.55
N ILE A 136 -6.17 3.16 -0.53
CA ILE A 136 -5.08 2.70 -1.40
C ILE A 136 -5.47 2.88 -2.86
N LEU A 137 -6.62 2.35 -3.28
CA LEU A 137 -7.12 2.48 -4.64
C LEU A 137 -7.35 3.93 -5.06
N LEU A 138 -7.78 4.79 -4.14
CA LEU A 138 -7.93 6.22 -4.41
C LEU A 138 -6.56 6.88 -4.65
N ILE A 139 -5.56 6.60 -3.81
CA ILE A 139 -4.21 7.14 -3.97
C ILE A 139 -3.59 6.67 -5.30
N TYR A 140 -3.63 5.36 -5.58
CA TYR A 140 -3.09 4.80 -6.83
C TYR A 140 -3.92 5.20 -8.05
N GLY A 141 -5.25 5.28 -7.92
CA GLY A 141 -6.15 5.69 -8.99
C GLY A 141 -5.99 7.15 -9.39
N ILE A 142 -5.69 8.05 -8.44
CA ILE A 142 -5.31 9.44 -8.73
C ILE A 142 -4.02 9.47 -9.56
N ASN A 143 -3.06 8.60 -9.26
CA ASN A 143 -1.80 8.47 -10.01
C ASN A 143 -1.99 7.78 -11.38
N TYR A 144 -3.14 7.13 -11.63
CA TYR A 144 -3.42 6.37 -12.86
C TYR A 144 -4.19 7.15 -13.93
N ASN A 145 -4.46 8.45 -13.72
CA ASN A 145 -4.86 9.35 -14.82
C ASN A 145 -3.64 9.66 -15.72
N SER A 146 -2.89 8.63 -16.10
CA SER A 146 -1.77 8.74 -17.01
C SER A 146 -2.34 9.02 -18.39
N SER A 147 -2.12 10.23 -18.91
CA SER A 147 -2.23 10.54 -20.34
C SER A 147 -1.17 9.80 -21.18
N GLU A 148 -0.46 8.84 -20.57
CA GLU A 148 0.49 7.95 -21.22
C GLU A 148 -0.21 7.08 -22.27
N VAL A 149 0.33 7.13 -23.48
CA VAL A 149 -0.09 6.29 -24.59
C VAL A 149 1.16 5.65 -25.20
N THR A 150 1.02 4.38 -25.59
CA THR A 150 2.07 3.63 -26.28
C THR A 150 1.73 3.50 -27.76
N ASN A 151 2.60 4.03 -28.62
CA ASN A 151 2.52 3.83 -30.06
C ASN A 151 3.55 2.78 -30.50
N THR A 152 3.17 1.92 -31.46
CA THR A 152 4.02 0.85 -32.01
C THR A 152 4.48 1.16 -33.42
N TYR A 153 5.74 0.86 -33.76
CA TYR A 153 6.37 1.19 -35.04
C TYR A 153 7.16 0.01 -35.63
N GLY A 154 7.15 -0.11 -36.97
CA GLY A 154 7.92 -1.13 -37.70
C GLY A 154 7.38 -2.56 -37.54
N ILE A 155 8.11 -3.53 -38.11
CA ILE A 155 7.71 -4.95 -38.12
C ILE A 155 7.91 -5.56 -36.73
N MET A 156 8.99 -5.19 -36.03
CA MET A 156 9.27 -5.63 -34.65
C MET A 156 8.42 -4.93 -33.59
N ARG A 157 7.46 -4.07 -33.99
CA ARG A 157 6.54 -3.37 -33.10
C ARG A 157 7.26 -2.58 -32.00
N ASN A 158 8.32 -1.86 -32.35
CA ASN A 158 9.05 -0.97 -31.44
C ASN A 158 8.08 0.02 -30.77
N GLU A 159 8.23 0.25 -29.47
CA GLU A 159 7.26 0.99 -28.67
C GLU A 159 7.84 2.33 -28.19
N ILE A 160 7.04 3.38 -28.33
CA ILE A 160 7.27 4.65 -27.62
C ILE A 160 6.06 4.93 -26.74
N THR A 161 6.27 4.90 -25.43
CA THR A 161 5.31 5.36 -24.42
C THR A 161 5.56 6.83 -24.12
N PHE A 162 4.53 7.67 -24.12
CA PHE A 162 4.65 9.11 -23.89
C PHE A 162 3.37 9.71 -23.32
N ASP A 163 3.49 10.78 -22.55
CA ASP A 163 2.35 11.56 -22.06
C ASP A 163 1.78 12.48 -23.16
N LYS A 164 0.52 12.23 -23.57
CA LYS A 164 -0.21 13.04 -24.57
C LYS A 164 -0.47 14.49 -24.15
N ASN A 165 -0.37 14.83 -22.88
CA ASN A 165 -0.44 16.22 -22.40
C ASN A 165 0.80 17.00 -22.82
N ASN A 166 1.95 16.33 -22.98
CA ASN A 166 3.26 16.96 -23.18
C ASN A 166 3.84 16.71 -24.59
N ILE A 167 3.51 15.58 -25.22
CA ILE A 167 3.97 15.20 -26.57
C ILE A 167 2.76 14.86 -27.43
N SER A 168 2.63 15.51 -28.60
CA SER A 168 1.60 15.18 -29.57
C SER A 168 1.92 13.90 -30.37
N ASP A 169 0.89 13.26 -30.94
CA ASP A 169 1.05 12.12 -31.85
C ASP A 169 1.97 12.47 -33.06
N THR A 170 1.99 13.72 -33.50
CA THR A 170 2.87 14.16 -34.59
C THR A 170 4.33 14.24 -34.15
N GLU A 171 4.60 14.69 -32.94
CA GLU A 171 5.96 14.76 -32.39
C GLU A 171 6.53 13.38 -32.12
N VAL A 172 5.77 12.47 -31.51
CA VAL A 172 6.23 11.09 -31.27
C VAL A 172 6.49 10.35 -32.59
N ASN A 173 5.66 10.57 -33.63
CA ASN A 173 5.90 9.98 -34.95
C ASN A 173 7.20 10.51 -35.59
N LYS A 174 7.58 11.76 -35.33
CA LYS A 174 8.88 12.29 -35.77
C LYS A 174 10.04 11.62 -35.01
N ILE A 175 9.88 11.39 -33.71
CA ILE A 175 10.87 10.68 -32.89
C ILE A 175 11.07 9.25 -33.41
N ALA A 176 9.98 8.52 -33.64
CA ALA A 176 10.03 7.17 -34.21
C ALA A 176 10.72 7.15 -35.58
N ASN A 177 10.35 8.06 -36.48
CA ASN A 177 10.98 8.17 -37.79
C ASN A 177 12.48 8.47 -37.72
N ALA A 178 12.91 9.31 -36.77
CA ALA A 178 14.32 9.60 -36.56
C ALA A 178 15.06 8.35 -36.04
N LEU A 179 14.49 7.63 -35.06
CA LEU A 179 15.06 6.39 -34.51
C LEU A 179 15.18 5.27 -35.56
N THR A 180 14.23 5.18 -36.49
CA THR A 180 14.32 4.24 -37.63
C THR A 180 15.43 4.66 -38.59
N LYS A 181 15.55 5.96 -38.90
CA LYS A 181 16.61 6.47 -39.80
C LYS A 181 18.01 6.32 -39.22
N THR A 182 18.15 6.34 -37.90
CA THR A 182 19.42 6.08 -37.20
C THR A 182 19.65 4.58 -36.91
N ALA A 183 18.82 3.69 -37.49
CA ALA A 183 18.87 2.24 -37.30
C ALA A 183 18.76 1.77 -35.84
N TYR A 184 18.23 2.60 -34.93
CA TYR A 184 17.96 2.18 -33.56
C TYR A 184 16.67 1.37 -33.46
N PHE A 185 15.64 1.80 -34.21
CA PHE A 185 14.46 0.99 -34.48
C PHE A 185 14.76 0.12 -35.70
N ASP A 186 15.41 -1.01 -35.44
CA ASP A 186 15.71 -2.06 -36.41
C ASP A 186 14.60 -3.13 -36.46
N ASP A 187 14.79 -4.11 -37.34
CA ASP A 187 13.92 -5.28 -37.50
C ASP A 187 14.46 -6.52 -36.77
N GLU A 188 15.42 -6.36 -35.84
CA GLU A 188 16.04 -7.46 -35.10
C GLU A 188 15.39 -7.71 -33.74
N VAL A 189 15.19 -6.66 -32.94
CA VAL A 189 14.61 -6.77 -31.59
C VAL A 189 13.67 -5.63 -31.27
N THR A 190 12.57 -5.93 -30.57
CA THR A 190 11.66 -4.91 -30.07
C THR A 190 12.36 -4.00 -29.06
N LYS A 191 12.39 -2.71 -29.36
CA LYS A 191 12.87 -1.65 -28.46
C LYS A 191 11.69 -0.97 -27.79
N HIS A 192 11.88 -0.60 -26.53
CA HIS A 192 10.93 0.20 -25.76
C HIS A 192 11.60 1.50 -25.32
N ILE A 193 10.93 2.63 -25.56
CA ILE A 193 11.38 3.96 -25.14
C ILE A 193 10.23 4.64 -24.40
N TYR A 194 10.54 5.26 -23.26
CA TYR A 194 9.65 6.25 -22.65
C TYR A 194 10.11 7.66 -23.06
N ALA A 195 9.25 8.41 -23.74
CA ALA A 195 9.55 9.75 -24.23
C ALA A 195 8.80 10.80 -23.40
N GLU A 196 9.54 11.78 -22.90
CA GLU A 196 9.02 12.92 -22.17
C GLU A 196 9.50 14.22 -22.82
N LYS A 197 8.63 15.24 -22.83
CA LYS A 197 9.01 16.59 -23.27
C LYS A 197 9.00 17.53 -22.09
N VAL A 198 10.17 18.02 -21.73
CA VAL A 198 10.37 18.98 -20.64
C VAL A 198 10.92 20.27 -21.23
N ASN A 199 10.08 21.30 -21.30
CA ASN A 199 10.36 22.55 -22.01
C ASN A 199 10.73 22.28 -23.49
N GLU A 200 11.94 22.63 -23.90
CA GLU A 200 12.46 22.39 -25.25
C GLU A 200 13.29 21.10 -25.36
N LYS A 201 13.24 20.20 -24.37
CA LYS A 201 14.00 18.95 -24.38
C LYS A 201 13.09 17.74 -24.61
N TYR A 202 13.51 16.82 -25.47
CA TYR A 202 12.98 15.46 -25.51
C TYR A 202 13.90 14.55 -24.71
N GLU A 203 13.39 14.01 -23.61
CA GLU A 203 14.09 13.03 -22.77
C GLU A 203 13.59 11.63 -23.15
N LEU A 204 14.48 10.84 -23.76
CA LEU A 204 14.22 9.48 -24.21
C LEU A 204 14.83 8.51 -23.19
N SER A 205 13.96 7.83 -22.45
CA SER A 205 14.37 6.88 -21.42
C SER A 205 14.41 5.46 -21.95
N VAL A 206 15.53 4.78 -21.76
CA VAL A 206 15.78 3.40 -22.18
C VAL A 206 16.21 2.60 -20.96
N SER A 207 15.55 1.46 -20.72
CA SER A 207 15.94 0.56 -19.63
C SER A 207 17.20 -0.20 -20.02
N ILE A 208 18.21 -0.17 -19.14
CA ILE A 208 19.43 -0.94 -19.29
C ILE A 208 19.75 -1.65 -17.96
N GLY A 209 20.43 -2.80 -18.07
CA GLY A 209 21.04 -3.42 -16.89
C GLY A 209 22.13 -2.53 -16.29
N LYS A 210 22.27 -2.55 -14.96
CA LYS A 210 23.28 -1.76 -14.23
C LYS A 210 24.72 -2.10 -14.64
N ASP A 211 24.94 -3.31 -15.14
CA ASP A 211 26.19 -3.81 -15.71
C ASP A 211 26.58 -3.12 -17.03
N ILE A 212 25.60 -2.71 -17.84
CA ILE A 212 25.83 -2.02 -19.13
C ILE A 212 26.24 -0.56 -18.90
N ALA A 213 25.83 0.04 -17.77
CA ALA A 213 26.14 1.42 -17.44
C ALA A 213 27.63 1.68 -17.18
N GLU A 214 28.42 0.65 -16.86
CA GLU A 214 29.86 0.78 -16.62
C GLU A 214 30.71 0.60 -17.90
N ASP A 215 30.10 0.19 -19.01
CA ASP A 215 30.79 -0.04 -20.28
C ASP A 215 30.89 1.23 -21.12
N THR A 216 32.10 1.81 -21.14
CA THR A 216 32.41 3.04 -21.88
C THR A 216 32.20 2.91 -23.40
N GLN A 217 32.35 1.72 -23.98
CA GLN A 217 32.14 1.52 -25.43
C GLN A 217 30.65 1.55 -25.78
N HIS A 218 29.80 0.91 -24.96
CA HIS A 218 28.35 0.94 -25.17
C HIS A 218 27.79 2.37 -25.00
N LEU A 219 28.27 3.13 -24.02
CA LEU A 219 27.87 4.53 -23.83
C LEU A 219 28.25 5.44 -25.01
N GLN A 220 29.36 5.15 -25.70
CA GLN A 220 29.75 5.90 -26.89
C GLN A 220 28.77 5.69 -28.05
N LEU A 221 28.22 4.48 -28.23
CA LEU A 221 27.21 4.20 -29.26
C LEU A 221 25.96 5.04 -29.04
N TYR A 222 25.50 5.13 -27.79
CA TYR A 222 24.35 5.98 -27.44
C TYR A 222 24.65 7.47 -27.56
N SER A 223 25.89 7.90 -27.31
CA SER A 223 26.33 9.28 -27.57
C SER A 223 26.27 9.62 -29.06
N ASN A 224 26.70 8.70 -29.92
CA ASN A 224 26.60 8.87 -31.37
C ASN A 224 25.14 8.90 -31.82
N LEU A 225 24.31 7.96 -31.35
CA LEU A 225 22.87 7.93 -31.61
C LEU A 225 22.20 9.25 -31.20
N LYS A 226 22.53 9.78 -30.02
CA LYS A 226 22.02 11.06 -29.55
C LYS A 226 22.37 12.21 -30.51
N ASN A 227 23.62 12.25 -30.98
CA ASN A 227 24.07 13.27 -31.92
C ASN A 227 23.36 13.14 -33.27
N ASP A 228 23.17 11.91 -33.76
CA ASP A 228 22.44 11.66 -35.01
C ASP A 228 20.97 12.08 -34.89
N LEU A 229 20.30 11.73 -33.78
CA LEU A 229 18.93 12.16 -33.50
C LEU A 229 18.83 13.69 -33.39
N GLN A 230 19.82 14.35 -32.78
CA GLN A 230 19.82 15.81 -32.62
C GLN A 230 19.71 16.55 -33.97
N THR A 231 20.18 15.96 -35.06
CA THR A 231 20.08 16.55 -36.42
C THR A 231 18.63 16.65 -36.91
N PHE A 232 17.72 15.80 -36.43
CA PHE A 232 16.30 15.83 -36.78
C PHE A 232 15.49 16.83 -35.95
N PHE A 233 16.04 17.32 -34.84
CA PHE A 233 15.36 18.18 -33.87
C PHE A 233 16.18 19.44 -33.57
N PRO A 234 16.42 20.35 -34.53
CA PRO A 234 17.28 21.52 -34.33
C PRO A 234 16.76 22.50 -33.25
N ASN A 235 15.45 22.48 -33.00
CA ASN A 235 14.79 23.36 -32.02
C ASN A 235 14.52 22.65 -30.69
N ASN A 236 14.91 21.37 -30.54
CA ASN A 236 14.69 20.62 -29.31
C ASN A 236 15.94 19.82 -28.93
N LYS A 237 16.38 19.92 -27.68
CA LYS A 237 17.52 19.16 -27.21
C LYS A 237 17.13 17.69 -27.03
N ILE A 238 17.88 16.76 -27.61
CA ILE A 238 17.73 15.32 -27.37
C ILE A 238 18.58 14.93 -26.17
N VAL A 239 17.96 14.22 -25.24
CA VAL A 239 18.60 13.69 -24.05
C VAL A 239 18.26 12.22 -23.93
N PHE A 240 19.26 11.36 -23.72
CA PHE A 240 19.01 9.98 -23.32
C PHE A 240 19.12 9.83 -21.81
N LYS A 241 18.12 9.18 -21.21
CA LYS A 241 18.15 8.70 -19.84
C LYS A 241 18.25 7.18 -19.87
N PHE A 242 19.25 6.64 -19.19
CA PHE A 242 19.37 5.22 -18.97
C PHE A 242 18.85 4.91 -17.58
N VAL A 243 17.81 4.10 -17.51
CA VAL A 243 17.06 3.84 -16.28
C VAL A 243 17.17 2.37 -15.86
N GLY A 244 17.16 2.13 -14.56
CA GLY A 244 17.17 0.79 -13.97
C GLY A 244 15.77 0.19 -13.90
N ASP A 245 15.34 -0.13 -12.68
CA ASP A 245 14.09 -0.86 -12.42
C ASP A 245 12.82 -0.01 -12.62
N ASN A 246 12.95 1.33 -12.60
CA ASN A 246 11.86 2.28 -12.86
C ASN A 246 12.40 3.57 -13.51
N LEU A 247 11.51 4.43 -14.03
CA LEU A 247 11.88 5.67 -14.73
C LEU A 247 12.63 6.69 -13.83
N ASP A 248 12.44 6.61 -12.51
CA ASP A 248 13.09 7.49 -11.54
C ASP A 248 14.51 7.03 -11.16
N ASP A 249 14.84 5.75 -11.35
CA ASP A 249 16.18 5.16 -11.15
C ASP A 249 17.09 5.48 -12.34
N VAL A 250 17.35 6.78 -12.56
CA VAL A 250 18.24 7.25 -13.63
C VAL A 250 19.69 6.91 -13.28
N ILE A 251 20.26 5.97 -14.02
CA ILE A 251 21.64 5.51 -13.87
C ILE A 251 22.59 6.48 -14.56
N ILE A 252 22.33 6.80 -15.84
CA ILE A 252 23.17 7.68 -16.68
C ILE A 252 22.31 8.63 -17.51
N LYS A 253 22.81 9.85 -17.71
CA LYS A 253 22.22 10.85 -18.60
C LYS A 253 23.23 11.28 -19.66
N ILE A 254 22.83 11.24 -20.94
CA ILE A 254 23.63 11.74 -22.06
C ILE A 254 22.92 12.98 -22.64
N GLU A 255 23.63 14.12 -22.66
CA GLU A 255 23.10 15.45 -23.00
C GLU A 255 23.74 16.08 -24.24
#